data_AF-A0A938K1R3-F1
#
_entry.id   AF-A0A938K1R3-F1
#
_cell.length_a   1.000
_cell.length_b   1.000
_cell.length_c   1.000
_cell.angle_alpha   90.00
_cell.angle_beta   90.00
_cell.angle_gamma   90.00
#
_symmetry.space_group_name_H-M   'P 1'
#
loop_
_entity.id
_entity.type
_entity.pdbx_description
1 polymer ?
#
loop_
_entity_poly.entity_id
_entity_poly.type
_entity_poly.pdbx_seq_one_letter_code
_entity_poly.pdbx_strand_id
1 'polypeptide(L)'
;MHLLYVDESGGDDDKATDQHFVLGGIAAFERLPYHLSGNVEEIQRRFLPTITSPVELRASAIWNGNGEPWKSMLRKDRIDLMRSVYPTFPF
;
A
#
# COMPACT_ATOMS: atom_id res chain seq x y z
N MET A 1 19.00 9.11 -0.72
CA MET A 1 17.70 9.45 -0.14
C MET A 1 17.40 8.49 1.01
N HIS A 2 16.85 8.98 2.11
CA HIS A 2 16.45 8.15 3.25
C HIS A 2 14.92 8.08 3.29
N LEU A 3 14.35 6.87 3.36
CA LEU A 3 12.94 6.63 3.62
C LEU A 3 12.81 6.13 5.05
N LEU A 4 11.96 6.79 5.84
CA LEU A 4 11.68 6.42 7.22
C LEU A 4 10.20 6.03 7.30
N TYR A 5 9.93 4.91 7.95
CA TYR A 5 8.61 4.39 8.24
C TYR A 5 8.42 4.40 9.75
N VAL A 6 7.32 4.98 10.21
CA VAL A 6 6.94 4.97 11.62
C VAL A 6 5.53 4.42 11.70
N ASP A 7 5.31 3.46 12.60
CA ASP A 7 4.02 2.84 12.83
C ASP A 7 3.84 2.52 14.31
N GLU A 8 2.60 2.41 14.75
CA GLU A 8 2.27 1.99 16.11
C GLU A 8 2.44 0.47 16.22
N SER A 9 2.84 -0.04 17.38
CA SER A 9 3.20 -1.46 17.56
C SER A 9 2.01 -2.44 17.55
N GLY A 10 0.89 -2.10 16.89
CA GLY A 10 -0.30 -2.94 16.77
C GLY A 10 -1.39 -2.67 17.81
N GLY A 11 -1.52 -1.44 18.31
CA GLY A 11 -2.66 -1.03 19.12
C GLY A 11 -3.94 -0.98 18.30
N ASP A 12 -5.03 -1.54 18.84
CA ASP A 12 -6.38 -1.21 18.37
C ASP A 12 -6.60 0.30 18.62
N ASP A 13 -7.11 1.02 17.61
CA ASP A 13 -7.36 2.48 17.57
C ASP A 13 -8.06 3.07 18.84
N ASP A 14 -8.68 2.22 19.66
CA ASP A 14 -9.42 2.60 20.87
C ASP A 14 -8.57 2.70 22.15
N LYS A 15 -7.27 2.38 22.14
CA LYS A 15 -6.43 2.43 23.36
C LYS A 15 -5.15 3.24 23.17
N ALA A 16 -5.20 4.51 23.57
CA ALA A 16 -4.07 5.45 23.69
C ALA A 16 -2.99 5.07 24.73
N THR A 17 -2.81 3.77 25.00
CA THR A 17 -1.83 3.21 25.94
C THR A 17 -0.60 2.65 25.25
N ASP A 18 -0.50 2.75 23.92
CA ASP A 18 0.63 2.24 23.16
C ASP A 18 1.92 2.99 23.52
N GLN A 19 2.84 2.28 24.16
CA GLN A 19 4.12 2.82 24.65
C GLN A 19 5.27 2.65 23.66
N HIS A 20 5.03 1.94 22.55
CA HIS A 20 6.06 1.56 21.59
C HIS A 20 5.62 1.91 20.17
N PHE A 21 6.58 2.43 19.40
CA PHE A 21 6.44 2.63 17.97
C PHE A 21 7.54 1.84 17.26
N VAL A 22 7.23 1.38 16.05
CA VAL A 22 8.17 0.72 15.17
C VAL A 22 8.75 1.77 14.23
N LEU A 23 10.07 1.92 14.22
CA LEU A 23 10.80 2.75 13.26
C LEU A 23 11.55 1.84 12.29
N GLY A 24 11.19 1.91 11.01
CA GLY A 24 11.91 1.32 9.89
C GLY A 24 12.63 2.40 9.10
N GLY A 25 13.81 2.09 8.54
CA GLY A 25 14.57 3.02 7.72
C GLY A 25 15.28 2.33 6.58
N ILE A 26 15.27 2.95 5.39
CA ILE A 26 16.02 2.50 4.22
C ILE A 26 16.85 3.67 3.70
N ALA A 27 18.14 3.45 3.51
CA ALA A 27 19.02 4.35 2.76
C ALA A 27 19.14 3.83 1.33
N ALA A 28 18.61 4.58 0.37
CA ALA A 28 18.59 4.19 -1.03
C ALA A 28 19.18 5.26 -1.94
N PHE A 29 19.68 4.83 -3.09
CA PHE A 29 20.04 5.75 -4.17
C PHE A 29 18.79 6.52 -4.62
N GLU A 30 18.93 7.82 -4.84
CA GLU A 30 17.79 8.76 -5.01
C GLU A 30 16.87 8.42 -6.18
N ARG A 31 17.39 7.84 -7.27
CA ARG A 31 16.55 7.43 -8.40
C ARG A 31 15.63 6.26 -8.07
N LEU A 32 15.95 5.45 -7.07
CA LEU A 32 15.15 4.27 -6.75
C LEU A 32 13.75 4.66 -6.22
N PRO A 33 13.62 5.54 -5.19
CA PRO A 33 12.30 6.02 -4.77
C PRO A 33 11.51 6.73 -5.88
N TYR A 34 12.18 7.48 -6.75
CA TYR A 34 11.54 8.13 -7.91
C TYR A 34 10.87 7.11 -8.84
N HIS A 35 11.61 6.06 -9.23
CA HIS A 35 11.06 4.99 -10.08
C HIS A 35 9.98 4.17 -9.36
N LEU A 36 10.16 3.92 -8.05
CA LEU A 36 9.18 3.20 -7.25
C LEU A 36 7.84 3.95 -7.19
N SER A 37 7.87 5.26 -6.94
CA SER A 37 6.66 6.11 -6.95
C SER A 37 5.96 6.05 -8.31
N GLY A 38 6.71 6.22 -9.40
CA GLY A 38 6.16 6.15 -10.75
C GLY A 38 5.47 4.82 -11.06
N ASN A 39 6.05 3.70 -10.63
CA ASN A 39 5.46 2.37 -10.81
C ASN A 39 4.16 2.20 -10.01
N VAL A 40 4.12 2.68 -8.76
CA VAL A 40 2.90 2.62 -7.93
C VAL A 40 1.79 3.48 -8.52
N GLU A 41 2.11 4.68 -8.99
CA GLU A 41 1.15 5.55 -9.67
C GLU A 41 0.64 4.95 -10.98
N GLU A 42 1.48 4.25 -11.75
CA GLU A 42 1.07 3.55 -12.96
C GLU A 42 0.08 2.43 -12.65
N ILE A 43 0.32 1.67 -11.58
CA ILE A 43 -0.62 0.66 -11.08
C ILE A 43 -1.96 1.33 -10.71
N GLN A 44 -1.96 2.43 -9.95
CA GLN A 44 -3.20 3.15 -9.64
C GLN A 44 -3.93 3.61 -10.90
N ARG A 45 -3.23 4.24 -11.86
CA ARG A 45 -3.85 4.70 -13.13
C ARG A 45 -4.46 3.55 -13.92
N ARG A 46 -3.86 2.36 -13.87
CA ARG A 46 -4.35 1.18 -14.59
C ARG A 46 -5.60 0.59 -13.96
N PHE A 47 -5.63 0.41 -12.64
CA PHE A 47 -6.72 -0.30 -11.95
C PHE A 47 -7.82 0.65 -11.44
N LEU A 48 -7.50 1.92 -11.20
CA LEU A 48 -8.39 2.94 -10.65
C LEU A 48 -8.32 4.23 -11.49
N PRO A 49 -8.57 4.18 -12.82
CA PRO A 49 -8.38 5.33 -13.72
C PRO A 49 -9.27 6.54 -13.39
N THR A 50 -10.37 6.32 -12.68
CA THR A 50 -11.32 7.37 -12.28
C THR A 50 -10.93 8.07 -10.97
N ILE A 51 -9.96 7.53 -10.22
CA ILE A 51 -9.53 8.06 -8.93
C ILE A 51 -8.20 8.80 -9.10
N THR A 52 -8.27 10.12 -8.97
CA THR A 52 -7.10 11.01 -9.11
C THR A 52 -6.37 11.28 -7.80
N SER A 53 -7.04 11.09 -6.66
CA SER A 53 -6.41 11.18 -5.35
C SER A 53 -5.52 9.96 -5.08
N PRO A 54 -4.42 10.09 -4.32
CA PRO A 54 -3.62 8.93 -3.91
C PRO A 54 -4.46 7.91 -3.15
N VAL A 55 -4.32 6.64 -3.51
CA VAL A 55 -5.01 5.52 -2.86
C VAL A 55 -4.00 4.63 -2.16
N GLU A 56 -4.24 4.33 -0.88
CA GLU A 56 -3.38 3.43 -0.11
C GLU A 56 -3.55 1.97 -0.60
N LEU A 57 -2.51 1.38 -1.20
CA LEU A 57 -2.53 0.00 -1.70
C LEU A 57 -2.27 -1.04 -0.61
N ARG A 58 -3.08 -1.01 0.46
CA ARG A 58 -2.96 -1.92 1.61
C ARG A 58 -3.40 -3.32 1.23
N ALA A 59 -2.48 -4.29 1.31
CA ALA A 59 -2.69 -5.69 0.91
C ALA A 59 -3.95 -6.32 1.52
N SER A 60 -4.15 -6.17 2.84
CA SER A 60 -5.29 -6.74 3.56
C SER A 60 -6.62 -6.13 3.13
N ALA A 61 -6.65 -4.82 2.86
CA ALA A 61 -7.85 -4.12 2.39
C ALA A 61 -8.23 -4.56 0.98
N ILE A 62 -7.24 -4.68 0.07
CA ILE A 62 -7.44 -5.15 -1.31
C ILE A 62 -7.92 -6.61 -1.30
N TRP A 63 -7.26 -7.50 -0.54
CA TRP A 63 -7.58 -8.92 -0.50
C TRP A 63 -9.03 -9.15 -0.04
N ASN A 64 -9.42 -8.52 1.07
CA ASN A 64 -10.75 -8.68 1.66
C ASN A 64 -11.83 -7.83 0.96
N GLY A 65 -11.46 -6.90 0.08
CA GLY A 65 -12.42 -5.94 -0.50
C GLY A 65 -12.99 -4.98 0.56
N ASN A 66 -12.18 -4.59 1.55
CA ASN A 66 -12.62 -3.79 2.69
C ASN A 66 -12.57 -2.29 2.38
N GLY A 67 -13.74 -1.65 2.28
CA GLY A 67 -13.84 -0.23 1.96
C GLY A 67 -13.73 0.08 0.47
N GLU A 68 -14.07 1.30 0.07
CA GLU A 68 -13.88 1.76 -1.31
C GLU A 68 -12.40 2.08 -1.56
N PRO A 69 -11.86 1.82 -2.77
CA PRO A 69 -12.54 1.29 -3.95
C PRO A 69 -12.62 -0.25 -4.02
N TRP A 70 -12.02 -0.95 -3.06
CA TRP A 70 -11.84 -2.41 -3.10
C TRP A 70 -13.15 -3.19 -3.08
N LYS A 71 -14.14 -2.68 -2.35
CA LYS A 71 -15.48 -3.26 -2.26
C LYS A 71 -16.18 -3.31 -3.62
N SER A 72 -16.00 -2.28 -4.44
CA SER A 72 -16.60 -2.16 -5.77
C SER A 72 -15.82 -2.90 -6.87
N MET A 73 -14.55 -3.24 -6.64
CA MET A 73 -13.74 -3.99 -7.59
C MET A 73 -14.11 -5.48 -7.62
N LEU A 74 -14.07 -6.10 -8.80
CA LEU A 74 -14.21 -7.55 -8.92
C LEU A 74 -13.04 -8.27 -8.25
N ARG A 75 -13.30 -9.44 -7.65
CA ARG A 75 -12.26 -10.24 -6.97
C ARG A 75 -11.06 -10.53 -7.88
N LYS A 76 -11.30 -10.82 -9.16
CA LYS A 76 -10.24 -11.05 -10.15
C LYS A 76 -9.34 -9.83 -10.31
N ASP A 77 -9.93 -8.65 -10.47
CA ASP A 77 -9.18 -7.39 -10.66
C ASP A 77 -8.36 -7.05 -9.41
N ARG A 78 -8.86 -7.38 -8.21
CA ARG A 78 -8.09 -7.24 -6.96
C ARG A 78 -6.90 -8.20 -6.89
N ILE A 79 -7.05 -9.43 -7.37
CA ILE A 79 -5.92 -10.39 -7.44
C ILE A 79 -4.88 -9.91 -8.46
N ASP A 80 -5.31 -9.42 -9.62
CA ASP A 80 -4.41 -8.89 -10.64
C ASP A 80 -3.70 -7.60 -10.15
N LEU A 81 -4.39 -6.75 -9.39
CA LEU A 81 -3.81 -5.62 -8.67
C LEU A 81 -2.76 -6.09 -7.66
N MET A 82 -3.10 -7.06 -6.80
CA MET A 82 -2.18 -7.62 -5.80
C MET A 82 -0.92 -8.20 -6.43
N ARG A 83 -1.03 -8.91 -7.56
CA ARG A 83 0.12 -9.41 -8.31
C ARG A 83 0.99 -8.30 -8.90
N SER A 84 0.38 -7.18 -9.27
CA SER A 84 1.11 -6.02 -9.80
C SER A 84 1.89 -5.28 -8.70
N VAL A 85 1.32 -5.19 -7.49
CA VAL A 85 1.95 -4.52 -6.35
C VAL A 85 2.97 -5.44 -5.65
N TYR A 86 2.67 -6.73 -5.54
CA TYR A 86 3.45 -7.72 -4.78
C TYR A 86 3.87 -8.90 -5.69
N PRO A 87 4.71 -8.68 -6.71
CA PRO A 87 5.03 -9.70 -7.72
C PRO A 87 5.77 -10.93 -7.17
N THR A 88 6.36 -10.83 -5.98
CA THR A 88 7.08 -11.92 -5.32
C THR A 88 6.19 -12.81 -4.43
N PHE A 89 4.93 -12.44 -4.18
CA PHE A 89 4.01 -13.23 -3.37
C PHE A 89 3.18 -14.19 -4.24
N PRO A 90 3.10 -15.49 -3.89
CA PRO A 90 2.25 -16.44 -4.60
C PRO A 90 0.78 -16.23 -4.19
N PHE A 91 -0.05 -15.75 -5.13
CA PHE A 91 -1.51 -15.59 -4.98
C PHE A 91 -2.28 -16.50 -5.95
#